data_AF-A0A550CWV9-F1
#
_entry.id   AF-A0A550CWV9-F1
#
_cell.length_a   1.000
_cell.length_b   1.000
_cell.length_c   1.000
_cell.angle_alpha   90.00
_cell.angle_beta   90.00
_cell.angle_gamma   90.00
#
_symmetry.space_group_name_H-M   'P 1'
#
loop_
_entity.id
_entity.type
_entity.pdbx_description
1 polymer ?
#
loop_
_entity_poly.entity_id
_entity_poly.type
_entity_poly.pdbx_seq_one_letter_code
_entity_poly.pdbx_strand_id
1 'polypeptide(L)'
;MSPIDYSVYLVTGRDLLPPGQSFESTLTAALSSGVTLVQLREKTADTGDFLTIARTTKAICDAHNVPLLINDRVDIALAVGAAGVHVGQDDMQVKDARALLPPGAIVGVSCNSADDVRRARADGADYVGIGAVYGTMTKNVKNPLLGPRAVGALLALLDGSHIRAVAIGGIGAGNLARTLRGAIADSGRALDGVAVVSDIMASKEPGKAAAKLAAIVKDFKKSMSAPNPEKPLHVPDLLDEVVRVMNVVRELNPLVHQITNTVVTTQSANITLAAGASPIMATAPKKSANWLLSLDVVGAMRVVGPAANLARTPLVFDPVGVGATAFRKRTTQGLLDGFQCVLDCERGVWISVLKGNAGELAAVAGLQTSTPTGIESGLKPIPGAEEVRAKGVDTAGPGFTDPAGFVRALAGREHCTTLLSGATDYVSDGARCVRVSNGVEVLGRVTGSGCMLGSLVATYCAAAAHIADLDAAAAHIADLDGAAAKADVDGADTDTSTVVRGDTSTVVRGDMLVGALTGVLVLSIAAEIAAERPDVHGPGTFLPALMDEVARLAPEEVRARARVEAV
;
A
#
# COMPACT_ATOMS: atom_id res chain seq x y z
N MET A 1 -32.07 14.63 9.20
CA MET A 1 -30.71 15.02 8.76
C MET A 1 -30.29 14.10 7.64
N SER A 2 -29.61 14.64 6.63
CA SER A 2 -28.93 13.81 5.62
C SER A 2 -27.83 12.98 6.29
N PRO A 3 -27.49 11.80 5.75
CA PRO A 3 -26.35 11.01 6.23
C PRO A 3 -25.06 11.82 6.17
N ILE A 4 -24.21 11.72 7.20
CA ILE A 4 -22.91 12.41 7.25
C ILE A 4 -21.91 11.66 6.38
N ASP A 5 -21.24 12.39 5.49
CA ASP A 5 -20.16 11.87 4.67
C ASP A 5 -18.80 12.05 5.37
N TYR A 6 -18.25 10.95 5.86
CA TYR A 6 -16.96 10.91 6.54
C TYR A 6 -15.75 10.81 5.59
N SER A 7 -15.95 10.83 4.26
CA SER A 7 -14.92 10.55 3.25
C SER A 7 -13.61 11.31 3.48
N VAL A 8 -13.67 12.64 3.56
CA VAL A 8 -12.51 13.49 3.86
C VAL A 8 -12.87 14.43 5.00
N TYR A 9 -12.43 14.04 6.20
CA TYR A 9 -12.70 14.74 7.43
C TYR A 9 -11.52 15.64 7.80
N LEU A 10 -11.70 16.96 7.72
CA LEU A 10 -10.68 17.93 8.11
C LEU A 10 -10.75 18.23 9.60
N VAL A 11 -9.65 18.02 10.32
CA VAL A 11 -9.47 18.53 11.68
C VAL A 11 -8.57 19.76 11.62
N THR A 12 -9.02 20.89 12.16
CA THR A 12 -8.27 22.16 12.04
C THR A 12 -7.01 22.18 12.90
N GLY A 13 -6.01 22.94 12.43
CA GLY A 13 -4.81 23.30 13.19
C GLY A 13 -4.31 24.66 12.71
N ARG A 14 -4.80 25.74 13.34
CA ARG A 14 -4.48 27.13 12.92
C ARG A 14 -3.00 27.49 13.08
N ASP A 15 -2.32 26.81 14.00
CA ASP A 15 -0.89 26.90 14.25
C ASP A 15 -0.02 26.33 13.10
N LEU A 16 -0.62 25.57 12.18
CA LEU A 16 0.07 24.93 11.06
C LEU A 16 0.00 25.74 9.76
N LEU A 17 -0.74 26.84 9.73
CA LEU A 17 -0.96 27.62 8.51
C LEU A 17 0.37 28.16 7.94
N PRO A 18 0.60 28.04 6.63
CA PRO A 18 1.75 28.65 5.99
C PRO A 18 1.76 30.18 6.16
N PRO A 19 2.93 30.82 6.23
CA PRO A 19 3.03 32.28 6.26
C PRO A 19 2.27 32.93 5.09
N GLY A 20 1.43 33.92 5.40
CA GLY A 20 0.64 34.66 4.41
C GLY A 20 -0.68 34.01 4.01
N GLN A 21 -1.04 32.84 4.54
CA GLN A 21 -2.37 32.25 4.36
C GLN A 21 -3.28 32.52 5.55
N SER A 22 -4.54 32.86 5.27
CA SER A 22 -5.56 32.99 6.31
C SER A 22 -6.26 31.66 6.57
N PHE A 23 -6.81 31.52 7.77
CA PHE A 23 -7.60 30.34 8.14
C PHE A 23 -8.83 30.18 7.23
N GLU A 24 -9.52 31.29 6.94
CA GLU A 24 -10.75 31.33 6.16
C GLU A 24 -10.51 30.94 4.69
N SER A 25 -9.43 31.45 4.09
CA SER A 25 -9.07 31.12 2.71
C SER A 25 -8.66 29.65 2.58
N THR A 26 -7.89 29.14 3.53
CA THR A 26 -7.48 27.72 3.60
C THR A 26 -8.70 26.81 3.72
N LEU A 27 -9.61 27.12 4.65
CA LEU A 27 -10.82 26.34 4.88
C LEU A 27 -11.75 26.36 3.65
N THR A 28 -11.98 27.53 3.06
CA THR A 28 -12.82 27.70 1.87
C THR A 28 -12.28 26.89 0.69
N ALA A 29 -10.97 26.97 0.44
CA ALA A 29 -10.33 26.21 -0.64
C ALA A 29 -10.43 24.70 -0.44
N ALA A 30 -10.26 24.21 0.79
CA ALA A 30 -10.37 22.79 1.11
C ALA A 30 -11.82 22.26 0.96
N LEU A 31 -12.80 23.02 1.44
CA LEU A 31 -14.23 22.71 1.32
C LEU A 31 -14.69 22.67 -0.15
N SER A 32 -14.25 23.64 -0.95
CA SER A 32 -14.56 23.70 -2.38
C SER A 32 -13.98 22.53 -3.19
N SER A 33 -13.02 21.78 -2.62
CA SER A 33 -12.21 20.81 -3.36
C SER A 33 -12.33 19.37 -2.85
N GLY A 34 -13.19 19.08 -1.87
CA GLY A 34 -13.53 17.70 -1.51
C GLY A 34 -13.53 17.35 -0.02
N VAL A 35 -13.34 18.31 0.89
CA VAL A 35 -13.60 18.08 2.33
C VAL A 35 -15.11 17.92 2.55
N THR A 36 -15.50 16.88 3.29
CA THR A 36 -16.91 16.50 3.50
C THR A 36 -17.38 16.65 4.94
N LEU A 37 -16.45 16.86 5.88
CA LEU A 37 -16.72 17.08 7.31
C LEU A 37 -15.59 17.95 7.89
N VAL A 38 -15.92 18.88 8.79
CA VAL A 38 -14.92 19.71 9.48
C VAL A 38 -15.06 19.55 10.99
N GLN A 39 -13.93 19.44 11.69
CA GLN A 39 -13.85 19.59 13.15
C GLN A 39 -12.97 20.77 13.49
N LEU A 40 -13.55 21.73 14.20
CA LEU A 40 -12.79 22.84 14.78
C LEU A 40 -12.14 22.39 16.08
N ARG A 41 -10.82 22.48 16.13
CA ARG A 41 -9.97 22.14 17.26
C ARG A 41 -9.10 23.32 17.66
N GLU A 42 -9.47 23.96 18.76
CA GLU A 42 -8.70 25.03 19.41
C GLU A 42 -8.36 24.60 20.84
N LYS A 43 -7.06 24.41 21.15
CA LYS A 43 -6.61 23.98 22.48
C LYS A 43 -6.14 25.12 23.39
N THR A 44 -5.69 26.21 22.78
CA THR A 44 -5.04 27.31 23.48
C THR A 44 -5.86 28.61 23.45
N ALA A 45 -6.95 28.64 22.69
CA ALA A 45 -7.82 29.80 22.62
C ALA A 45 -8.74 29.85 23.85
N ASP A 46 -8.89 31.04 24.42
CA ASP A 46 -9.89 31.28 25.45
C ASP A 46 -11.30 31.16 24.87
N THR A 47 -12.28 30.93 25.73
CA THR A 47 -13.68 30.65 25.33
C THR A 47 -14.27 31.72 24.41
N GLY A 48 -14.00 33.00 24.64
CA GLY A 48 -14.53 34.10 23.81
C GLY A 48 -13.95 34.08 22.38
N ASP A 49 -12.64 33.87 22.27
CA ASP A 49 -11.96 33.76 20.98
C ASP A 49 -12.39 32.49 20.24
N PHE A 50 -12.45 31.35 20.93
CA PHE A 50 -12.94 30.10 20.36
C PHE A 50 -14.36 30.28 19.84
N LEU A 51 -15.27 30.92 20.58
CA LEU A 51 -16.63 31.16 20.11
C LEU A 51 -16.65 32.02 18.82
N THR A 52 -15.79 33.03 18.73
CA THR A 52 -15.67 33.88 17.54
C THR A 52 -15.20 33.06 16.33
N ILE A 53 -14.14 32.26 16.50
CA ILE A 53 -13.60 31.39 15.46
C ILE A 53 -14.65 30.33 15.05
N ALA A 54 -15.37 29.76 16.01
CA ALA A 54 -16.42 28.77 15.77
C ALA A 54 -17.57 29.34 14.96
N ARG A 55 -18.01 30.58 15.22
CA ARG A 55 -19.03 31.27 14.41
C ARG A 55 -18.55 31.49 12.97
N THR A 56 -17.33 31.96 12.78
CA THR A 56 -16.74 32.13 11.44
C THR A 56 -16.64 30.81 10.70
N THR A 57 -16.14 29.77 11.37
CA THR A 57 -16.01 28.42 10.81
C THR A 57 -17.37 27.86 10.40
N LYS A 58 -18.39 28.01 11.26
CA LYS A 58 -19.76 27.57 11.01
C LYS A 58 -20.35 28.23 9.77
N ALA A 59 -20.20 29.54 9.63
CA ALA A 59 -20.69 30.28 8.47
C ALA A 59 -20.06 29.79 7.16
N ILE A 60 -18.74 29.54 7.15
CA ILE A 60 -18.04 29.01 5.97
C ILE A 60 -18.52 27.59 5.65
N CYS A 61 -18.63 26.73 6.66
CA CYS A 61 -19.09 25.35 6.48
C CYS A 61 -20.53 25.27 5.95
N ASP A 62 -21.44 26.09 6.48
CA ASP A 62 -22.83 26.19 6.03
C ASP A 62 -22.93 26.64 4.58
N ALA A 63 -22.12 27.61 4.16
CA ALA A 63 -22.08 28.08 2.77
C ALA A 63 -21.69 26.97 1.78
N HIS A 64 -20.99 25.93 2.24
CA HIS A 64 -20.57 24.78 1.44
C HIS A 64 -21.41 23.51 1.71
N ASN A 65 -22.45 23.61 2.54
CA ASN A 65 -23.25 22.45 3.01
C ASN A 65 -22.41 21.34 3.66
N VAL A 66 -21.34 21.71 4.36
CA VAL A 66 -20.48 20.77 5.08
C VAL A 66 -20.74 20.88 6.59
N PRO A 67 -20.97 19.76 7.30
CA PRO A 67 -21.19 19.80 8.74
C PRO A 67 -19.93 20.20 9.53
N LEU A 68 -20.14 20.97 10.60
CA LEU A 68 -19.11 21.36 11.58
C LEU A 68 -19.28 20.60 12.89
N LEU A 69 -18.21 19.97 13.36
CA LEU A 69 -18.07 19.41 14.71
C LEU A 69 -17.14 20.29 15.56
N ILE A 70 -17.37 20.31 16.86
CA ILE A 70 -16.48 20.97 17.83
C ILE A 70 -15.71 19.91 18.63
N ASN A 71 -14.40 20.09 18.72
CA ASN A 71 -13.55 19.23 19.55
C ASN A 71 -13.72 19.59 21.04
N ASP A 72 -14.02 18.58 21.87
CA ASP A 72 -14.11 18.55 23.34
C ASP A 72 -15.18 19.47 23.99
N ARG A 73 -15.50 20.63 23.40
CA ARG A 73 -16.32 21.70 24.00
C ARG A 73 -17.80 21.64 23.59
N VAL A 74 -18.61 20.92 24.36
CA VAL A 74 -20.08 20.80 24.17
C VAL A 74 -20.79 22.15 24.26
N ASP A 75 -20.37 23.01 25.18
CA ASP A 75 -20.91 24.36 25.36
C ASP A 75 -20.73 25.24 24.11
N ILE A 76 -19.54 25.21 23.49
CA ILE A 76 -19.29 25.92 22.22
C ILE A 76 -20.14 25.34 21.09
N ALA A 77 -20.27 24.01 21.01
CA ALA A 77 -21.11 23.35 20.00
C ALA A 77 -22.57 23.81 20.08
N LEU A 78 -23.13 23.89 21.29
CA LEU A 78 -24.47 24.41 21.54
C LEU A 78 -24.58 25.89 21.15
N ALA A 79 -23.60 26.71 21.55
CA ALA A 79 -23.63 28.15 21.32
C ALA A 79 -23.60 28.55 19.84
N VAL A 80 -22.98 27.74 18.97
CA VAL A 80 -22.92 28.00 17.51
C VAL A 80 -23.87 27.14 16.69
N GLY A 81 -24.63 26.24 17.32
CA GLY A 81 -25.49 25.28 16.61
C GLY A 81 -24.69 24.36 15.69
N ALA A 82 -23.55 23.84 16.16
CA ALA A 82 -22.74 22.88 15.44
C ALA A 82 -23.51 21.56 15.19
N ALA A 83 -23.08 20.77 14.21
CA ALA A 83 -23.69 19.47 13.92
C ALA A 83 -23.44 18.45 15.04
N GLY A 84 -22.44 18.68 15.88
CA GLY A 84 -22.10 17.80 16.99
C GLY A 84 -20.73 18.07 17.59
N VAL A 85 -20.22 17.09 18.32
CA VAL A 85 -18.93 17.12 18.99
C VAL A 85 -18.11 15.88 18.71
N HIS A 86 -16.81 16.00 18.97
CA HIS A 86 -15.91 14.88 19.11
C HIS A 86 -15.18 15.01 20.44
N VAL A 87 -15.15 13.93 21.22
CA VAL A 87 -14.52 13.91 22.54
C VAL A 87 -13.34 12.93 22.57
N GLY A 88 -12.31 13.28 23.33
CA GLY A 88 -11.23 12.36 23.71
C GLY A 88 -11.62 11.45 24.87
N GLN A 89 -10.66 10.66 25.33
CA GLN A 89 -10.87 9.67 26.40
C GLN A 89 -10.84 10.29 27.80
N ASP A 90 -10.16 11.42 27.97
CA ASP A 90 -10.06 12.15 29.24
C ASP A 90 -11.11 13.28 29.33
N ASP A 91 -11.97 13.42 28.32
CA ASP A 91 -12.97 14.48 28.21
C ASP A 91 -14.35 14.01 28.72
N MET A 92 -15.40 14.80 28.46
CA MET A 92 -16.78 14.44 28.80
C MET A 92 -17.18 13.10 28.14
N GLN A 93 -17.85 12.23 28.90
CA GLN A 93 -18.30 10.94 28.38
C GLN A 93 -19.37 11.13 27.31
N VAL A 94 -19.43 10.20 26.35
CA VAL A 94 -20.41 10.20 25.25
C VAL A 94 -21.85 10.28 25.77
N LYS A 95 -22.16 9.56 26.86
CA LYS A 95 -23.49 9.59 27.50
C LYS A 95 -23.86 10.97 28.03
N ASP A 96 -22.93 11.66 28.69
CA ASP A 96 -23.15 12.99 29.24
C ASP A 96 -23.29 14.04 28.12
N ALA A 97 -22.43 13.97 27.09
CA ALA A 97 -22.55 14.83 25.92
C ALA A 97 -23.90 14.63 25.23
N ARG A 98 -24.37 13.39 25.10
CA ARG A 98 -25.69 13.07 24.52
C ARG A 98 -26.85 13.64 25.34
N ALA A 99 -26.73 13.67 26.67
CA ALA A 99 -27.76 14.23 27.54
C ALA A 99 -27.88 15.77 27.42
N LEU A 100 -26.79 16.45 27.06
CA LEU A 100 -26.74 17.91 26.90
C LEU A 100 -27.07 18.37 25.47
N LEU A 101 -26.71 17.58 24.47
CA LEU A 101 -26.88 17.94 23.07
C LEU A 101 -28.31 17.70 22.58
N PRO A 102 -28.79 18.49 21.60
CA PRO A 102 -30.12 18.28 21.04
C PRO A 102 -30.21 16.91 20.34
N PRO A 103 -31.42 16.31 20.27
CA PRO A 103 -31.63 15.07 19.55
C PRO A 103 -31.12 15.15 18.10
N GLY A 104 -30.34 14.15 17.68
CA GLY A 104 -29.75 14.09 16.34
C GLY A 104 -28.38 14.78 16.19
N ALA A 105 -27.88 15.46 17.23
CA ALA A 105 -26.49 15.93 17.24
C ALA A 105 -25.51 14.75 17.21
N ILE A 106 -24.41 14.89 16.48
CA ILE A 106 -23.40 13.85 16.30
C ILE A 106 -22.45 13.83 17.50
N VAL A 107 -22.12 12.64 18.02
CA VAL A 107 -21.12 12.47 19.07
C VAL A 107 -20.08 11.45 18.60
N GLY A 108 -18.88 11.95 18.31
CA GLY A 108 -17.72 11.14 18.00
C GLY A 108 -16.82 10.92 19.20
N VAL A 109 -16.07 9.82 19.22
CA VAL A 109 -15.07 9.54 20.27
C VAL A 109 -13.77 9.00 19.70
N SER A 110 -12.64 9.45 20.24
CA SER A 110 -11.30 8.92 19.88
C SER A 110 -11.08 7.51 20.44
N CYS A 111 -10.69 6.52 19.63
CA CYS A 111 -10.42 5.16 20.08
C CYS A 111 -8.98 4.74 19.73
N ASN A 112 -8.25 4.23 20.72
CA ASN A 112 -6.85 3.76 20.57
C ASN A 112 -6.71 2.27 20.94
N SER A 113 -7.75 1.65 21.50
CA SER A 113 -7.73 0.27 21.99
C SER A 113 -9.06 -0.46 21.74
N ALA A 114 -9.03 -1.79 21.88
CA ALA A 114 -10.23 -2.61 21.79
C ALA A 114 -11.28 -2.22 22.85
N ASP A 115 -10.84 -1.84 24.05
CA ASP A 115 -11.74 -1.42 25.13
C ASP A 115 -12.38 -0.07 24.85
N ASP A 116 -11.66 0.86 24.21
CA ASP A 116 -12.24 2.12 23.77
C ASP A 116 -13.38 1.88 22.77
N VAL A 117 -13.17 0.99 21.80
CA VAL A 117 -14.18 0.65 20.78
C VAL A 117 -15.40 -0.02 21.41
N ARG A 118 -15.20 -0.94 22.35
CA ARG A 118 -16.31 -1.58 23.09
C ARG A 118 -17.09 -0.56 23.92
N ARG A 119 -16.39 0.38 24.59
CA ARG A 119 -17.02 1.46 25.36
C ARG A 119 -17.80 2.41 24.46
N ALA A 120 -17.22 2.85 23.35
CA ALA A 120 -17.90 3.68 22.36
C ALA A 120 -19.20 3.04 21.85
N ARG A 121 -19.20 1.72 21.65
CA ARG A 121 -20.39 0.96 21.29
C ARG A 121 -21.43 0.93 22.41
N ALA A 122 -21.01 0.69 23.64
CA ALA A 122 -21.91 0.66 24.81
C ALA A 122 -22.52 2.03 25.12
N ASP A 123 -21.78 3.11 24.85
CA ASP A 123 -22.22 4.49 25.11
C ASP A 123 -23.05 5.09 23.96
N GLY A 124 -23.15 4.40 22.82
CA GLY A 124 -23.95 4.85 21.68
C GLY A 124 -23.33 6.03 20.92
N ALA A 125 -22.01 6.00 20.72
CA ALA A 125 -21.32 6.96 19.85
C ALA A 125 -21.79 6.81 18.39
N ASP A 126 -21.89 7.92 17.65
CA ASP A 126 -22.30 7.88 16.24
C ASP A 126 -21.13 7.46 15.32
N TYR A 127 -19.91 7.81 15.72
CA TYR A 127 -18.70 7.39 15.03
C TYR A 127 -17.48 7.35 15.97
N VAL A 128 -16.44 6.63 15.54
CA VAL A 128 -15.16 6.57 16.23
C VAL A 128 -14.02 7.10 15.35
N GLY A 129 -13.10 7.83 15.98
CA GLY A 129 -11.82 8.20 15.38
C GLY A 129 -10.73 7.24 15.84
N ILE A 130 -10.29 6.33 14.97
CA ILE A 130 -9.29 5.31 15.29
C ILE A 130 -7.90 5.83 14.98
N GLY A 131 -7.04 5.92 15.98
CA GLY A 131 -5.69 6.45 15.82
C GLY A 131 -4.94 6.50 17.13
N ALA A 132 -3.68 6.92 17.16
CA ALA A 132 -2.90 7.37 16.00
C ALA A 132 -2.45 6.20 15.10
N VAL A 133 -2.79 6.25 13.81
CA VAL A 133 -2.39 5.20 12.85
C VAL A 133 -0.90 5.30 12.55
N TYR A 134 -0.45 6.51 12.22
CA TYR A 134 0.94 6.88 11.98
C TYR A 134 1.34 8.01 12.93
N GLY A 135 2.61 8.37 12.84
CA GLY A 135 3.22 9.41 13.66
C GLY A 135 2.80 10.77 13.21
N THR A 136 2.75 11.67 14.17
CA THR A 136 2.33 13.02 13.88
C THR A 136 3.01 14.00 14.81
N MET A 137 3.45 15.12 14.25
CA MET A 137 3.94 16.26 15.01
C MET A 137 2.79 17.08 15.63
N THR A 138 1.53 16.81 15.25
CA THR A 138 0.35 17.58 15.64
C THR A 138 -0.18 17.23 17.06
N LYS A 139 0.25 16.10 17.62
CA LYS A 139 -0.02 15.69 19.01
C LYS A 139 1.22 15.01 19.58
N ASN A 140 1.59 15.29 20.83
CA ASN A 140 2.48 14.41 21.60
C ASN A 140 1.78 13.06 21.75
N VAL A 141 2.15 12.08 20.92
CA VAL A 141 1.52 10.76 20.91
C VAL A 141 1.96 10.01 22.15
N LYS A 142 1.14 10.05 23.21
CA LYS A 142 1.38 9.28 24.45
C LYS A 142 1.14 7.77 24.25
N ASN A 143 0.41 7.41 23.19
CA ASN A 143 0.01 6.04 22.89
C ASN A 143 0.90 5.41 21.80
N PRO A 144 1.16 4.10 21.83
CA PRO A 144 1.85 3.44 20.73
C PRO A 144 1.01 3.46 19.45
N LEU A 145 1.70 3.39 18.32
CA LEU A 145 1.07 3.58 17.02
C LEU A 145 0.43 2.30 16.54
N LEU A 146 -0.74 2.44 15.94
CA LEU A 146 -1.57 1.31 15.54
C LEU A 146 -1.11 0.71 14.22
N GLY A 147 -0.89 1.54 13.21
CA GLY A 147 -0.77 1.11 11.82
C GLY A 147 -2.10 0.58 11.25
N PRO A 148 -2.23 0.46 9.91
CA PRO A 148 -3.51 0.13 9.27
C PRO A 148 -4.09 -1.24 9.68
N ARG A 149 -3.25 -2.26 9.89
CA ARG A 149 -3.71 -3.62 10.25
C ARG A 149 -4.46 -3.62 11.59
N ALA A 150 -3.91 -2.94 12.60
CA ALA A 150 -4.58 -2.81 13.89
C ALA A 150 -5.87 -1.99 13.80
N VAL A 151 -5.95 -1.01 12.89
CA VAL A 151 -7.22 -0.33 12.59
C VAL A 151 -8.24 -1.35 12.06
N GLY A 152 -7.86 -2.23 11.13
CA GLY A 152 -8.71 -3.33 10.65
C GLY A 152 -9.22 -4.22 11.79
N ALA A 153 -8.36 -4.60 12.73
CA ALA A 153 -8.74 -5.36 13.93
C ALA A 153 -9.79 -4.64 14.79
N LEU A 154 -9.62 -3.33 14.98
CA LEU A 154 -10.56 -2.50 15.74
C LEU A 154 -11.89 -2.30 15.00
N LEU A 155 -11.88 -2.26 13.66
CA LEU A 155 -13.10 -2.20 12.86
C LEU A 155 -13.97 -3.44 13.05
N ALA A 156 -13.38 -4.64 13.17
CA ALA A 156 -14.12 -5.87 13.39
C ALA A 156 -15.00 -5.83 14.67
N LEU A 157 -14.54 -5.12 15.71
CA LEU A 157 -15.30 -4.97 16.97
C LEU A 157 -16.59 -4.15 16.81
N LEU A 158 -16.67 -3.35 15.74
CA LEU A 158 -17.84 -2.56 15.42
C LEU A 158 -18.86 -3.36 14.57
N ASP A 159 -18.55 -4.58 14.12
CA ASP A 159 -19.43 -5.36 13.25
C ASP A 159 -20.85 -5.52 13.84
N GLY A 160 -21.84 -5.42 12.94
CA GLY A 160 -23.26 -5.40 13.30
C GLY A 160 -23.74 -4.11 13.99
N SER A 161 -22.90 -3.08 14.12
CA SER A 161 -23.30 -1.75 14.61
C SER A 161 -23.44 -0.72 13.48
N HIS A 162 -24.20 0.35 13.75
CA HIS A 162 -24.36 1.50 12.85
C HIS A 162 -23.25 2.56 12.99
N ILE A 163 -22.35 2.36 13.96
CA ILE A 163 -21.29 3.32 14.32
C ILE A 163 -20.32 3.43 13.15
N ARG A 164 -20.02 4.66 12.72
CA ARG A 164 -19.07 4.91 11.62
C ARG A 164 -17.63 4.93 12.14
N ALA A 165 -16.65 4.75 11.26
CA ALA A 165 -15.24 4.75 11.64
C ALA A 165 -14.37 5.56 10.68
N VAL A 166 -13.56 6.44 11.24
CA VAL A 166 -12.52 7.17 10.51
C VAL A 166 -11.16 6.90 11.12
N ALA A 167 -10.14 6.78 10.28
CA ALA A 167 -8.76 6.68 10.74
C ALA A 167 -8.13 8.07 10.91
N ILE A 168 -7.27 8.26 11.92
CA ILE A 168 -6.60 9.53 12.19
C ILE A 168 -5.15 9.33 12.67
N GLY A 169 -4.29 10.32 12.40
CA GLY A 169 -2.93 10.40 12.92
C GLY A 169 -1.89 10.08 11.86
N GLY A 170 -1.18 11.13 11.40
CA GLY A 170 -0.14 11.03 10.37
C GLY A 170 -0.63 10.58 9.00
N ILE A 171 -1.93 10.69 8.72
CA ILE A 171 -2.52 10.33 7.42
C ILE A 171 -2.45 11.53 6.47
N GLY A 172 -2.06 11.27 5.23
CA GLY A 172 -2.04 12.25 4.14
C GLY A 172 -2.01 11.55 2.78
N ALA A 173 -1.91 12.31 1.70
CA ALA A 173 -2.02 11.75 0.34
C ALA A 173 -0.92 10.71 0.02
N GLY A 174 0.21 10.74 0.73
CA GLY A 174 1.32 9.79 0.58
C GLY A 174 1.09 8.40 1.16
N ASN A 175 0.13 8.22 2.09
CA ASN A 175 -0.15 6.94 2.75
C ASN A 175 -1.64 6.55 2.80
N LEU A 176 -2.53 7.41 2.29
CA LEU A 176 -3.98 7.23 2.36
C LEU A 176 -4.46 5.94 1.68
N ALA A 177 -4.04 5.67 0.45
CA ALA A 177 -4.47 4.47 -0.27
C ALA A 177 -4.15 3.18 0.52
N ARG A 178 -2.96 3.13 1.14
CA ARG A 178 -2.56 2.00 1.99
C ARG A 178 -3.32 1.95 3.32
N THR A 179 -3.61 3.11 3.90
CA THR A 179 -4.43 3.19 5.11
C THR A 179 -5.79 2.55 4.85
N LEU A 180 -6.46 2.94 3.78
CA LEU A 180 -7.78 2.42 3.42
C LEU A 180 -7.75 0.92 3.10
N ARG A 181 -6.78 0.46 2.29
CA ARG A 181 -6.66 -0.95 1.88
C ARG A 181 -6.37 -1.89 3.03
N GLY A 182 -5.40 -1.57 3.88
CA GLY A 182 -5.07 -2.49 4.97
C GLY A 182 -5.77 -2.21 6.29
N ALA A 183 -6.70 -1.24 6.33
CA ALA A 183 -7.65 -1.06 7.43
C ALA A 183 -9.02 -1.61 7.02
N ILE A 184 -9.06 -2.89 6.68
CA ILE A 184 -10.27 -3.65 6.38
C ILE A 184 -10.34 -4.77 7.41
N ALA A 185 -11.48 -4.91 8.07
CA ALA A 185 -11.75 -6.02 8.96
C ALA A 185 -11.97 -7.32 8.17
N ASP A 186 -11.75 -8.46 8.81
CA ASP A 186 -12.00 -9.78 8.20
C ASP A 186 -13.44 -9.97 7.69
N SER A 187 -14.41 -9.25 8.26
CA SER A 187 -15.80 -9.21 7.80
C SER A 187 -16.01 -8.45 6.48
N GLY A 188 -14.96 -7.85 5.92
CA GLY A 188 -15.01 -6.95 4.77
C GLY A 188 -15.34 -5.50 5.15
N ARG A 189 -15.52 -5.20 6.44
CA ARG A 189 -15.79 -3.83 6.89
C ARG A 189 -14.57 -2.93 6.68
N ALA A 190 -14.76 -1.85 5.94
CA ALA A 190 -13.75 -0.82 5.71
C ALA A 190 -14.04 0.46 6.52
N LEU A 191 -13.07 1.39 6.51
CA LEU A 191 -13.25 2.75 7.00
C LEU A 191 -14.32 3.51 6.19
N ASP A 192 -15.14 4.32 6.88
CA ASP A 192 -16.10 5.22 6.23
C ASP A 192 -15.39 6.46 5.63
N GLY A 193 -14.20 6.78 6.13
CA GLY A 193 -13.27 7.76 5.56
C GLY A 193 -12.05 8.01 6.45
N VAL A 194 -11.41 9.16 6.30
CA VAL A 194 -10.18 9.50 7.03
C VAL A 194 -10.20 10.92 7.57
N ALA A 195 -9.59 11.10 8.73
CA ALA A 195 -9.37 12.42 9.33
C ALA A 195 -7.93 12.90 9.09
N VAL A 196 -7.79 14.10 8.57
CA VAL A 196 -6.52 14.70 8.15
C VAL A 196 -6.36 16.09 8.77
N VAL A 197 -5.13 16.46 9.14
CA VAL A 197 -4.80 17.78 9.68
C VAL A 197 -3.76 18.48 8.80
N SER A 198 -2.49 18.10 8.92
CA SER A 198 -1.36 18.84 8.35
C SER A 198 -1.30 18.81 6.83
N ASP A 199 -1.72 17.71 6.19
CA ASP A 199 -1.69 17.57 4.72
C ASP A 199 -2.55 18.64 4.01
N ILE A 200 -3.57 19.17 4.71
CA ILE A 200 -4.40 20.28 4.24
C ILE A 200 -3.98 21.59 4.91
N MET A 201 -3.96 21.65 6.25
CA MET A 201 -3.76 22.89 7.00
C MET A 201 -2.36 23.50 6.82
N ALA A 202 -1.33 22.69 6.56
CA ALA A 202 0.03 23.16 6.31
C ALA A 202 0.38 23.26 4.81
N SER A 203 -0.59 22.99 3.93
CA SER A 203 -0.37 23.02 2.49
C SER A 203 -0.41 24.45 1.95
N LYS A 204 0.52 24.76 1.04
CA LYS A 204 0.44 26.02 0.26
C LYS A 204 -0.73 26.00 -0.74
N GLU A 205 -1.25 24.82 -1.07
CA GLU A 205 -2.33 24.63 -2.04
C GLU A 205 -3.41 23.71 -1.42
N PRO A 206 -4.15 24.18 -0.40
CA PRO A 206 -5.08 23.35 0.40
C PRO A 206 -6.19 22.72 -0.45
N GLY A 207 -6.68 23.41 -1.48
CA GLY A 207 -7.66 22.85 -2.40
C GLY A 207 -7.13 21.65 -3.19
N LYS A 208 -5.90 21.74 -3.73
CA LYS A 208 -5.26 20.62 -4.43
C LYS A 208 -5.01 19.43 -3.50
N ALA A 209 -4.59 19.69 -2.26
CA ALA A 209 -4.40 18.64 -1.26
C ALA A 209 -5.72 17.91 -0.95
N ALA A 210 -6.79 18.66 -0.67
CA ALA A 210 -8.13 18.10 -0.43
C ALA A 210 -8.65 17.28 -1.63
N ALA A 211 -8.53 17.80 -2.85
CA ALA A 211 -8.95 17.10 -4.07
C ALA A 211 -8.21 15.78 -4.28
N LYS A 212 -6.90 15.76 -4.00
CA LYS A 212 -6.09 14.55 -4.08
C LYS A 212 -6.54 13.49 -3.08
N LEU A 213 -6.81 13.88 -1.84
CA LEU A 213 -7.32 12.97 -0.81
C LEU A 213 -8.70 12.41 -1.20
N ALA A 214 -9.61 13.28 -1.66
CA ALA A 214 -10.96 12.89 -2.08
C ALA A 214 -10.94 11.91 -3.26
N ALA A 215 -10.04 12.10 -4.23
CA ALA A 215 -9.86 11.18 -5.35
C ALA A 215 -9.46 9.78 -4.88
N ILE A 216 -8.48 9.68 -3.97
CA ILE A 216 -8.01 8.40 -3.42
C ILE A 216 -9.14 7.67 -2.68
N VAL A 217 -9.92 8.37 -1.83
CA VAL A 217 -11.05 7.78 -1.11
C VAL A 217 -12.13 7.30 -2.09
N LYS A 218 -12.42 8.10 -3.12
CA LYS A 218 -13.42 7.74 -4.14
C LYS A 218 -13.01 6.51 -4.93
N ASP A 219 -11.76 6.44 -5.38
CA ASP A 219 -11.23 5.29 -6.13
C ASP A 219 -11.24 4.02 -5.27
N PHE A 220 -10.86 4.15 -3.98
CA PHE A 220 -10.97 3.07 -3.01
C PHE A 220 -12.43 2.57 -2.86
N LYS A 221 -13.39 3.47 -2.62
CA LYS A 221 -14.82 3.08 -2.48
C LYS A 221 -15.37 2.44 -3.77
N LYS A 222 -14.96 2.93 -4.94
CA LYS A 222 -15.31 2.32 -6.23
C LYS A 222 -14.76 0.90 -6.36
N SER A 223 -13.49 0.68 -5.99
CA SER A 223 -12.89 -0.65 -6.07
C SER A 223 -13.47 -1.67 -5.08
N MET A 224 -14.02 -1.21 -3.94
CA MET A 224 -14.73 -2.07 -2.98
C MET A 224 -16.13 -2.47 -3.44
N SER A 225 -16.75 -1.67 -4.31
CA SER A 225 -18.12 -1.88 -4.82
C SER A 225 -18.17 -2.51 -6.21
N ALA A 226 -17.07 -2.47 -6.95
CA ALA A 226 -16.94 -3.22 -8.18
C ALA A 226 -17.00 -4.73 -7.85
N PRO A 227 -17.90 -5.52 -8.47
CA PRO A 227 -17.74 -6.96 -8.43
C PRO A 227 -16.34 -7.24 -8.97
N ASN A 228 -15.51 -7.96 -8.20
CA ASN A 228 -14.21 -8.42 -8.69
C ASN A 228 -14.54 -9.21 -9.96
N PRO A 229 -14.28 -8.68 -11.16
CA PRO A 229 -14.53 -9.49 -12.33
C PRO A 229 -13.49 -10.60 -12.19
N GLU A 230 -13.95 -11.83 -11.94
CA GLU A 230 -13.17 -12.99 -12.34
C GLU A 230 -12.97 -12.82 -13.84
N LYS A 231 -11.95 -12.06 -14.23
CA LYS A 231 -11.50 -12.02 -15.61
C LYS A 231 -11.02 -13.45 -15.83
N PRO A 232 -11.67 -14.24 -16.70
CA PRO A 232 -11.24 -15.61 -16.91
C PRO A 232 -9.77 -15.55 -17.28
N LEU A 233 -8.95 -16.24 -16.49
CA LEU A 233 -7.51 -16.20 -16.63
C LEU A 233 -7.15 -17.05 -17.85
N HIS A 234 -7.05 -16.41 -19.01
CA HIS A 234 -6.69 -17.07 -20.25
C HIS A 234 -5.15 -17.11 -20.38
N VAL A 235 -4.58 -18.30 -20.21
CA VAL A 235 -3.12 -18.50 -20.23
C VAL A 235 -2.47 -18.00 -21.53
N PRO A 236 -3.03 -18.23 -22.74
CA PRO A 236 -2.45 -17.68 -23.96
C PRO A 236 -2.28 -16.16 -23.94
N ASP A 237 -3.25 -15.41 -23.41
CA ASP A 237 -3.19 -13.95 -23.32
C ASP A 237 -2.09 -13.51 -22.33
N LEU A 238 -1.93 -14.25 -21.22
CA LEU A 238 -0.81 -14.01 -20.30
C LEU A 238 0.54 -14.23 -20.98
N LEU A 239 0.66 -15.27 -21.81
CA LEU A 239 1.90 -15.56 -22.52
C LEU A 239 2.20 -14.51 -23.61
N ASP A 240 1.17 -13.93 -24.24
CA ASP A 240 1.34 -12.78 -25.14
C ASP A 240 1.90 -11.56 -24.38
N GLU A 241 1.38 -11.28 -23.18
CA GLU A 241 1.91 -10.22 -22.32
C GLU A 241 3.33 -10.53 -21.79
N VAL A 242 3.67 -11.79 -21.50
CA VAL A 242 5.04 -12.22 -21.17
C VAL A 242 6.00 -11.88 -22.32
N VAL A 243 5.63 -12.21 -23.57
CA VAL A 243 6.42 -11.87 -24.75
C VAL A 243 6.61 -10.36 -24.88
N ARG A 244 5.53 -9.58 -24.69
CA ARG A 244 5.56 -8.11 -24.72
C ARG A 244 6.53 -7.55 -23.67
N VAL A 245 6.43 -8.01 -22.43
CA VAL A 245 7.29 -7.58 -21.31
C VAL A 245 8.76 -7.92 -21.58
N MET A 246 9.06 -9.11 -22.11
CA MET A 246 10.44 -9.50 -22.45
C MET A 246 11.06 -8.61 -23.54
N ASN A 247 10.29 -8.26 -24.57
CA ASN A 247 10.75 -7.37 -25.62
C ASN A 247 11.08 -5.97 -25.07
N VAL A 248 10.19 -5.42 -24.23
CA VAL A 248 10.39 -4.09 -23.64
C VAL A 248 11.64 -4.02 -22.77
N VAL A 249 11.99 -5.06 -22.01
CA VAL A 249 13.23 -5.04 -21.20
C VAL A 249 14.47 -4.78 -22.05
N ARG A 250 14.57 -5.39 -23.24
CA ARG A 250 15.72 -5.26 -24.14
C ARG A 250 15.86 -3.83 -24.69
N GLU A 251 14.74 -3.15 -24.89
CA GLU A 251 14.69 -1.77 -25.38
C GLU A 251 14.90 -0.75 -24.24
N LEU A 252 14.27 -1.00 -23.09
CA LEU A 252 14.25 -0.11 -21.94
C LEU A 252 15.57 -0.11 -21.16
N ASN A 253 16.28 -1.25 -21.14
CA ASN A 253 17.44 -1.50 -20.28
C ASN A 253 17.23 -1.00 -18.84
N PRO A 254 16.26 -1.55 -18.10
CA PRO A 254 15.86 -0.98 -16.82
C PRO A 254 17.00 -1.02 -15.79
N LEU A 255 17.12 0.05 -14.99
CA LEU A 255 18.03 0.09 -13.85
C LEU A 255 17.40 -0.65 -12.65
N VAL A 256 18.04 -1.73 -12.20
CA VAL A 256 17.58 -2.56 -11.08
C VAL A 256 18.46 -2.32 -9.86
N HIS A 257 17.92 -1.61 -8.86
CA HIS A 257 18.59 -1.36 -7.59
C HIS A 257 18.40 -2.52 -6.64
N GLN A 258 19.50 -3.17 -6.28
CA GLN A 258 19.50 -4.38 -5.46
C GLN A 258 20.18 -4.10 -4.11
N ILE A 259 19.42 -4.31 -3.03
CA ILE A 259 19.92 -4.30 -1.66
C ILE A 259 19.86 -5.74 -1.15
N THR A 260 20.91 -6.50 -1.43
CA THR A 260 20.98 -7.95 -1.16
C THR A 260 22.15 -8.31 -0.26
N ASN A 261 22.26 -9.58 0.08
CA ASN A 261 23.36 -10.12 0.88
C ASN A 261 24.64 -10.29 0.03
N THR A 262 25.80 -10.28 0.67
CA THR A 262 27.12 -10.33 0.01
C THR A 262 27.40 -11.63 -0.75
N VAL A 263 26.70 -12.72 -0.45
CA VAL A 263 26.92 -14.03 -1.07
C VAL A 263 26.41 -14.08 -2.50
N VAL A 264 25.36 -13.31 -2.81
CA VAL A 264 24.64 -13.37 -4.09
C VAL A 264 24.81 -12.13 -4.94
N THR A 265 25.52 -11.09 -4.47
CA THR A 265 25.68 -9.81 -5.18
C THR A 265 26.14 -10.00 -6.62
N THR A 266 27.17 -10.83 -6.85
CA THR A 266 27.72 -11.07 -8.19
C THR A 266 26.75 -11.82 -9.08
N GLN A 267 26.11 -12.87 -8.56
CA GLN A 267 25.15 -13.69 -9.32
C GLN A 267 23.94 -12.85 -9.72
N SER A 268 23.41 -12.06 -8.78
CA SER A 268 22.27 -11.18 -9.00
C SER A 268 22.59 -10.02 -9.95
N ALA A 269 23.82 -9.48 -9.95
CA ALA A 269 24.26 -8.51 -10.96
C ALA A 269 24.31 -9.14 -12.35
N ASN A 270 25.00 -10.28 -12.49
CA ASN A 270 25.23 -10.90 -13.79
C ASN A 270 23.93 -11.41 -14.43
N ILE A 271 23.00 -11.96 -13.65
CA ILE A 271 21.72 -12.40 -14.22
C ILE A 271 20.84 -11.21 -14.66
N THR A 272 20.92 -10.07 -13.97
CA THR A 272 20.26 -8.82 -14.42
C THR A 272 20.85 -8.34 -15.74
N LEU A 273 22.18 -8.37 -15.89
CA LEU A 273 22.85 -8.05 -17.15
C LEU A 273 22.45 -9.02 -18.27
N ALA A 274 22.42 -10.32 -17.97
CA ALA A 274 22.00 -11.35 -18.91
C ALA A 274 20.57 -11.11 -19.40
N ALA A 275 19.66 -10.71 -18.51
CA ALA A 275 18.28 -10.39 -18.88
C ALA A 275 18.12 -9.11 -19.72
N GLY A 276 19.19 -8.35 -19.95
CA GLY A 276 19.17 -7.09 -20.72
C GLY A 276 18.95 -5.84 -19.88
N ALA A 277 19.14 -5.92 -18.55
CA ALA A 277 18.95 -4.81 -17.62
C ALA A 277 20.26 -4.38 -16.96
N SER A 278 20.25 -3.24 -16.25
CA SER A 278 21.44 -2.67 -15.61
C SER A 278 21.35 -2.79 -14.08
N PRO A 279 22.23 -3.54 -13.40
CA PRO A 279 22.19 -3.65 -11.94
C PRO A 279 22.91 -2.46 -11.26
N ILE A 280 22.39 -2.01 -10.10
CA ILE A 280 23.10 -1.13 -9.17
C ILE A 280 23.06 -1.70 -7.75
N MET A 281 24.25 -1.83 -7.14
CA MET A 281 24.48 -2.44 -5.82
C MET A 281 24.83 -1.38 -4.77
N ALA A 282 24.00 -0.36 -4.63
CA ALA A 282 24.26 0.75 -3.71
C ALA A 282 23.54 0.56 -2.37
N THR A 283 24.28 0.47 -1.26
CA THR A 283 23.71 0.39 0.10
C THR A 283 23.73 1.72 0.86
N ALA A 284 24.45 2.73 0.34
CA ALA A 284 24.55 4.05 0.97
C ALA A 284 23.50 5.03 0.40
N PRO A 285 22.63 5.64 1.23
CA PRO A 285 21.73 6.69 0.78
C PRO A 285 22.53 7.97 0.54
N LYS A 286 22.50 8.50 -0.69
CA LYS A 286 23.09 9.82 -0.99
C LYS A 286 22.32 10.94 -0.25
N LYS A 287 23.01 11.66 0.63
CA LYS A 287 23.13 13.13 0.56
C LYS A 287 24.63 13.44 0.57
N SER A 288 25.11 14.18 -0.41
CA SER A 288 26.53 14.29 -0.78
C SER A 288 27.45 14.92 0.28
N ALA A 289 28.74 14.55 0.15
CA ALA A 289 29.98 15.13 0.68
C ALA A 289 30.52 14.60 2.03
N ASN A 290 31.49 13.69 1.90
CA ASN A 290 32.59 13.40 2.85
C ASN A 290 32.32 12.70 4.20
N TRP A 291 31.41 11.72 4.32
CA TRP A 291 31.51 10.72 5.40
C TRP A 291 30.96 9.35 4.97
N LEU A 292 31.77 8.29 5.03
CA LEU A 292 31.38 6.90 4.75
C LEU A 292 30.64 6.32 5.97
N LEU A 293 29.32 6.50 6.03
CA LEU A 293 28.47 5.79 7.00
C LEU A 293 28.00 4.48 6.37
N SER A 294 28.54 3.34 6.81
CA SER A 294 28.02 2.02 6.44
C SER A 294 26.73 1.79 7.21
N LEU A 295 25.58 2.05 6.58
CA LEU A 295 24.32 1.52 7.10
C LEU A 295 24.31 0.00 6.96
N ASP A 296 23.64 -0.67 7.90
CA ASP A 296 23.28 -2.07 7.71
C ASP A 296 22.23 -2.19 6.58
N VAL A 297 22.13 -3.38 5.97
CA VAL A 297 21.19 -3.68 4.87
C VAL A 297 19.75 -3.25 5.21
N VAL A 298 19.35 -3.44 6.47
CA VAL A 298 18.01 -3.10 6.98
C VAL A 298 17.80 -1.58 7.04
N GLY A 299 18.80 -0.83 7.50
CA GLY A 299 18.77 0.64 7.51
C GLY A 299 18.65 1.22 6.10
N ALA A 300 19.35 0.64 5.12
CA ALA A 300 19.23 1.03 3.71
C ALA A 300 17.81 0.76 3.16
N MET A 301 17.23 -0.42 3.44
CA MET A 301 15.86 -0.78 3.03
C MET A 301 14.82 0.21 3.57
N ARG A 302 14.98 0.69 4.80
CA ARG A 302 14.09 1.70 5.41
C ARG A 302 14.12 3.06 4.69
N VAL A 303 15.17 3.37 3.94
CA VAL A 303 15.32 4.65 3.20
C VAL A 303 14.96 4.50 1.72
N VAL A 304 15.38 3.40 1.09
CA VAL A 304 15.18 3.18 -0.36
C VAL A 304 13.75 2.79 -0.69
N GLY A 305 13.12 1.96 0.16
CA GLY A 305 11.72 1.60 -0.02
C GLY A 305 10.80 2.82 -0.21
N PRO A 306 10.79 3.80 0.72
CA PRO A 306 9.94 4.98 0.58
C PRO A 306 10.23 5.78 -0.69
N ALA A 307 11.50 5.90 -1.07
CA ALA A 307 11.91 6.61 -2.27
C ALA A 307 11.40 5.92 -3.54
N ALA A 308 11.47 4.59 -3.62
CA ALA A 308 10.92 3.82 -4.73
C ALA A 308 9.41 4.04 -4.87
N ASN A 309 8.69 4.09 -3.76
CA ASN A 309 7.24 4.28 -3.78
C ASN A 309 6.81 5.69 -4.16
N LEU A 310 7.56 6.70 -3.72
CA LEU A 310 7.38 8.06 -4.21
C LEU A 310 7.56 8.13 -5.73
N ALA A 311 8.52 7.39 -6.26
CA ALA A 311 8.80 7.31 -7.69
C ALA A 311 7.86 6.33 -8.43
N ARG A 312 6.89 5.71 -7.75
CA ARG A 312 6.02 4.65 -8.29
C ARG A 312 6.79 3.48 -8.92
N THR A 313 8.00 3.24 -8.43
CA THR A 313 8.89 2.17 -8.91
C THR A 313 8.50 0.84 -8.25
N PRO A 314 8.38 -0.26 -9.02
CA PRO A 314 8.11 -1.58 -8.46
C PRO A 314 9.13 -1.99 -7.39
N LEU A 315 8.64 -2.56 -6.28
CA LEU A 315 9.46 -3.08 -5.20
C LEU A 315 9.25 -4.58 -5.04
N VAL A 316 10.31 -5.37 -5.24
CA VAL A 316 10.32 -6.82 -4.98
C VAL A 316 10.98 -7.06 -3.62
N PHE A 317 10.28 -7.76 -2.72
CA PHE A 317 10.76 -8.05 -1.39
C PHE A 317 10.92 -9.57 -1.19
N ASP A 318 12.13 -9.98 -0.80
CA ASP A 318 12.52 -11.36 -0.52
C ASP A 318 12.92 -11.48 0.96
N PRO A 319 12.06 -12.01 1.85
CA PRO A 319 12.27 -12.05 3.29
C PRO A 319 13.14 -13.25 3.68
N VAL A 320 14.36 -13.33 3.12
CA VAL A 320 15.23 -14.51 3.20
C VAL A 320 15.41 -15.00 4.64
N GLY A 321 14.98 -16.24 4.89
CA GLY A 321 15.04 -16.89 6.19
C GLY A 321 14.29 -16.15 7.31
N VAL A 322 13.19 -15.44 7.00
CA VAL A 322 12.29 -14.84 8.00
C VAL A 322 11.86 -15.86 9.06
N GLY A 323 11.64 -17.11 8.68
CA GLY A 323 11.29 -18.18 9.61
C GLY A 323 12.46 -18.66 10.50
N ALA A 324 13.70 -18.27 10.21
CA ALA A 324 14.89 -18.81 10.88
C ALA A 324 15.15 -18.23 12.28
N THR A 325 14.92 -16.93 12.49
CA THR A 325 15.25 -16.27 13.76
C THR A 325 14.20 -15.22 14.15
N ALA A 326 14.03 -15.01 15.47
CA ALA A 326 13.13 -13.97 15.98
C ALA A 326 13.54 -12.57 15.52
N PHE A 327 14.84 -12.32 15.32
CA PHE A 327 15.33 -11.05 14.75
C PHE A 327 14.83 -10.86 13.32
N ARG A 328 14.97 -11.86 12.44
CA ARG A 328 14.47 -11.75 11.06
C ARG A 328 12.95 -11.65 10.98
N LYS A 329 12.22 -12.33 11.86
CA LYS A 329 10.77 -12.13 12.01
C LYS A 329 10.43 -10.69 12.36
N ARG A 330 11.02 -10.13 13.44
CA ARG A 330 10.76 -8.75 13.85
C ARG A 330 11.22 -7.72 12.81
N THR A 331 12.32 -7.96 12.11
CA THR A 331 12.79 -7.07 11.04
C THR A 331 11.87 -7.14 9.84
N THR A 332 11.48 -8.34 9.39
CA THR A 332 10.54 -8.51 8.28
C THR A 332 9.20 -7.90 8.63
N GLN A 333 8.72 -8.11 9.85
CA GLN A 333 7.52 -7.48 10.36
C GLN A 333 7.68 -5.96 10.41
N GLY A 334 8.75 -5.43 10.99
CA GLY A 334 8.99 -4.00 11.04
C GLY A 334 9.27 -3.38 9.66
N LEU A 335 9.69 -4.16 8.67
CA LEU A 335 9.77 -3.73 7.27
C LEU A 335 8.41 -3.84 6.62
N LEU A 336 7.62 -4.90 6.79
CA LEU A 336 6.26 -4.97 6.26
C LEU A 336 5.40 -3.88 6.89
N ASP A 337 5.32 -3.82 8.22
CA ASP A 337 4.64 -2.79 8.99
C ASP A 337 5.24 -1.40 8.77
N GLY A 338 6.57 -1.28 8.65
CA GLY A 338 7.26 0.00 8.42
C GLY A 338 7.14 0.47 6.97
N PHE A 339 7.07 -0.46 6.04
CA PHE A 339 6.66 -0.18 4.69
C PHE A 339 5.22 0.34 4.74
N GLN A 340 4.38 -0.30 5.55
CA GLN A 340 3.00 0.08 5.81
C GLN A 340 2.83 1.30 6.74
N CYS A 341 3.88 1.85 7.37
CA CYS A 341 3.82 2.88 8.42
C CYS A 341 5.17 3.52 8.76
N VAL A 342 5.36 4.83 8.56
CA VAL A 342 6.43 5.56 9.27
C VAL A 342 5.95 6.90 9.81
N LEU A 343 6.41 7.13 11.04
CA LEU A 343 6.13 8.22 11.95
C LEU A 343 6.84 9.55 11.72
N ASP A 344 7.95 9.57 10.98
CA ASP A 344 8.85 10.73 10.93
C ASP A 344 9.41 11.03 9.53
N CYS A 345 8.79 10.49 8.49
CA CYS A 345 9.07 10.89 7.11
C CYS A 345 7.73 10.91 6.36
N GLU A 346 7.43 12.00 5.66
CA GLU A 346 6.15 12.28 4.98
C GLU A 346 5.71 11.26 3.89
N ARG A 347 6.34 10.09 3.74
CA ARG A 347 6.25 9.24 2.54
C ARG A 347 6.42 7.75 2.90
N GLY A 348 5.40 6.92 2.66
CA GLY A 348 5.39 5.48 2.99
C GLY A 348 5.96 4.57 1.89
N VAL A 349 5.99 3.25 2.14
CA VAL A 349 6.54 2.21 1.23
C VAL A 349 5.50 1.14 0.91
N TRP A 350 5.51 0.61 -0.30
CA TRP A 350 4.67 -0.47 -0.77
C TRP A 350 5.55 -1.55 -1.39
N ILE A 351 5.21 -2.83 -1.16
CA ILE A 351 5.83 -3.98 -1.86
C ILE A 351 4.93 -4.34 -3.03
N SER A 352 5.48 -4.35 -4.24
CA SER A 352 4.78 -4.78 -5.45
C SER A 352 4.72 -6.31 -5.54
N VAL A 353 5.83 -6.97 -5.21
CA VAL A 353 5.94 -8.44 -5.24
C VAL A 353 6.60 -8.96 -3.95
N LEU A 354 5.90 -9.84 -3.23
CA LEU A 354 6.45 -10.64 -2.14
C LEU A 354 6.89 -12.00 -2.69
N LYS A 355 8.20 -12.24 -2.71
CA LYS A 355 8.77 -13.52 -3.16
C LYS A 355 9.24 -14.32 -1.94
N GLY A 356 9.02 -15.63 -1.92
CA GLY A 356 9.66 -16.50 -0.94
C GLY A 356 9.46 -17.98 -1.26
N ASN A 357 10.20 -18.84 -0.57
CA ASN A 357 9.86 -20.26 -0.54
C ASN A 357 8.72 -20.54 0.45
N ALA A 358 8.24 -21.78 0.49
CA ALA A 358 7.09 -22.16 1.32
C ALA A 358 7.31 -21.88 2.81
N GLY A 359 8.50 -22.19 3.35
CA GLY A 359 8.85 -21.90 4.75
C GLY A 359 8.91 -20.40 5.07
N GLU A 360 9.39 -19.58 4.15
CA GLU A 360 9.45 -18.12 4.29
C GLU A 360 8.06 -17.50 4.24
N LEU A 361 7.25 -17.86 3.23
CA LEU A 361 5.90 -17.33 3.09
C LEU A 361 4.97 -17.80 4.22
N ALA A 362 5.10 -19.04 4.69
CA ALA A 362 4.40 -19.51 5.89
C ALA A 362 4.77 -18.68 7.13
N ALA A 363 6.06 -18.34 7.28
CA ALA A 363 6.52 -17.50 8.37
C ALA A 363 6.02 -16.04 8.25
N VAL A 364 5.92 -15.48 7.03
CA VAL A 364 5.24 -14.18 6.78
C VAL A 364 3.75 -14.26 7.09
N ALA A 365 3.09 -15.34 6.68
CA ALA A 365 1.69 -15.63 6.97
C ALA A 365 1.43 -15.68 8.48
N GLY A 366 2.35 -16.27 9.25
CA GLY A 366 2.29 -16.38 10.70
C GLY A 366 2.84 -15.18 11.49
N LEU A 367 3.21 -14.06 10.84
CA LEU A 367 3.60 -12.85 11.56
C LEU A 367 2.38 -12.29 12.30
N GLN A 368 2.32 -12.54 13.61
CA GLN A 368 1.40 -11.85 14.51
C GLN A 368 1.89 -10.41 14.70
N THR A 369 1.07 -9.42 14.37
CA THR A 369 1.30 -8.06 14.88
C THR A 369 0.69 -7.95 16.26
N SER A 370 1.42 -8.43 17.28
CA SER A 370 1.31 -7.80 18.59
C SER A 370 1.83 -6.38 18.40
N THR A 371 0.93 -5.42 18.24
CA THR A 371 1.31 -4.02 18.31
C THR A 371 1.88 -3.75 19.71
N PRO A 372 2.70 -2.70 19.90
CA PRO A 372 3.14 -2.33 21.25
C PRO A 372 1.96 -2.01 22.19
N THR A 373 0.75 -1.80 21.65
CA THR A 373 -0.51 -1.64 22.40
C THR A 373 -1.14 -2.95 22.90
N GLY A 374 -0.57 -4.12 22.58
CA GLY A 374 -1.16 -5.42 22.94
C GLY A 374 -2.43 -5.76 22.16
N ILE A 375 -2.70 -5.04 21.05
CA ILE A 375 -3.81 -5.35 20.15
C ILE A 375 -3.32 -6.44 19.22
N GLU A 376 -3.95 -7.61 19.28
CA GLU A 376 -3.71 -8.66 18.29
C GLU A 376 -4.12 -8.13 16.91
N SER A 377 -3.30 -8.41 15.91
CA SER A 377 -3.35 -7.84 14.56
C SER A 377 -4.69 -7.93 13.83
N GLY A 378 -5.67 -8.67 14.36
CA GLY A 378 -6.96 -8.95 13.73
C GLY A 378 -6.87 -9.62 12.36
N LEU A 379 -5.65 -9.91 11.88
CA LEU A 379 -5.40 -10.61 10.63
C LEU A 379 -5.86 -12.05 10.76
N LYS A 380 -6.77 -12.47 9.88
CA LYS A 380 -7.15 -13.87 9.75
C LYS A 380 -5.90 -14.75 9.55
N PRO A 381 -5.79 -15.87 10.29
CA PRO A 381 -4.85 -16.93 9.94
C PRO A 381 -5.10 -17.34 8.48
N ILE A 382 -4.03 -17.39 7.70
CA ILE A 382 -4.13 -17.92 6.33
C ILE A 382 -4.24 -19.44 6.45
N PRO A 383 -5.31 -20.06 5.92
CA PRO A 383 -5.47 -21.51 5.97
C PRO A 383 -4.24 -22.22 5.41
N GLY A 384 -3.76 -23.25 6.11
CA GLY A 384 -2.60 -24.04 5.70
C GLY A 384 -1.24 -23.39 5.99
N ALA A 385 -1.19 -22.17 6.54
CA ALA A 385 0.08 -21.51 6.90
C ALA A 385 0.89 -22.32 7.94
N GLU A 386 0.21 -23.02 8.85
CA GLU A 386 0.79 -23.85 9.89
C GLU A 386 1.36 -25.19 9.40
N GLU A 387 1.00 -25.62 8.18
CA GLU A 387 1.44 -26.88 7.58
C GLU A 387 2.95 -26.88 7.30
N VAL A 388 3.50 -25.69 7.01
CA VAL A 388 4.87 -25.53 6.57
C VAL A 388 5.68 -24.76 7.59
N ARG A 389 6.91 -25.21 7.84
CA ARG A 389 7.86 -24.53 8.72
C ARG A 389 9.17 -24.27 8.00
N ALA A 390 9.83 -23.16 8.32
CA ALA A 390 11.18 -22.92 7.86
C ALA A 390 12.21 -23.76 8.63
N LYS A 391 13.26 -24.21 7.96
CA LYS A 391 14.47 -24.81 8.53
C LYS A 391 15.67 -23.99 8.03
N GLY A 392 15.98 -22.90 8.71
CA GLY A 392 16.96 -21.93 8.20
C GLY A 392 16.39 -21.17 6.99
N VAL A 393 17.07 -21.24 5.85
CA VAL A 393 16.57 -20.71 4.57
C VAL A 393 15.79 -21.75 3.76
N ASP A 394 15.79 -23.01 4.19
CA ASP A 394 15.09 -24.11 3.52
C ASP A 394 13.67 -24.29 4.06
N THR A 395 12.85 -25.02 3.30
CA THR A 395 11.52 -25.47 3.73
C THR A 395 11.63 -26.81 4.46
N ALA A 396 10.95 -26.96 5.60
CA ALA A 396 10.77 -28.25 6.26
C ALA A 396 9.48 -28.92 5.79
N GLY A 397 9.58 -30.18 5.36
CA GLY A 397 8.43 -30.98 4.93
C GLY A 397 8.09 -30.82 3.44
N PRO A 398 6.95 -31.39 3.00
CA PRO A 398 6.58 -31.49 1.57
C PRO A 398 6.05 -30.18 0.96
N GLY A 399 5.81 -29.14 1.77
CA GLY A 399 5.15 -27.90 1.33
C GLY A 399 3.67 -27.87 1.70
N PHE A 400 2.91 -26.95 1.09
CA PHE A 400 1.48 -26.77 1.35
C PHE A 400 0.62 -27.83 0.65
N THR A 401 -0.48 -28.23 1.28
CA THR A 401 -1.49 -29.11 0.68
C THR A 401 -2.27 -28.40 -0.43
N ASP A 402 -2.59 -27.11 -0.24
CA ASP A 402 -3.18 -26.22 -1.24
C ASP A 402 -2.31 -24.96 -1.44
N PRO A 403 -1.23 -25.06 -2.26
CA PRO A 403 -0.37 -23.91 -2.51
C PRO A 403 -1.08 -22.74 -3.19
N ALA A 404 -2.02 -23.01 -4.10
CA ALA A 404 -2.73 -21.96 -4.85
C ALA A 404 -3.64 -21.14 -3.93
N GLY A 405 -4.43 -21.81 -3.08
CA GLY A 405 -5.27 -21.16 -2.08
C GLY A 405 -4.44 -20.34 -1.07
N PHE A 406 -3.31 -20.89 -0.61
CA PHE A 406 -2.40 -20.19 0.29
C PHE A 406 -1.83 -18.90 -0.33
N VAL A 407 -1.31 -18.97 -1.56
CA VAL A 407 -0.69 -17.81 -2.23
C VAL A 407 -1.74 -16.74 -2.60
N ARG A 408 -2.94 -17.15 -3.04
CA ARG A 408 -4.07 -16.22 -3.25
C ARG A 408 -4.44 -15.49 -1.97
N ALA A 409 -4.56 -16.20 -0.86
CA ALA A 409 -4.89 -15.61 0.44
C ALA A 409 -3.81 -14.65 0.94
N LEU A 410 -2.53 -15.02 0.81
CA LEU A 410 -1.42 -14.15 1.22
C LEU A 410 -1.33 -12.89 0.35
N ALA A 411 -1.47 -13.02 -0.97
CA ALA A 411 -1.48 -11.90 -1.91
C ALA A 411 -2.64 -10.92 -1.62
N GLY A 412 -3.83 -11.45 -1.36
CA GLY A 412 -5.00 -10.65 -0.99
C GLY A 412 -4.81 -9.90 0.34
N ARG A 413 -4.23 -10.56 1.35
CA ARG A 413 -3.98 -9.97 2.68
C ARG A 413 -2.91 -8.88 2.65
N GLU A 414 -1.83 -9.11 1.90
CA GLU A 414 -0.71 -8.17 1.82
C GLU A 414 -0.90 -7.10 0.74
N HIS A 415 -1.93 -7.24 -0.10
CA HIS A 415 -2.21 -6.39 -1.26
C HIS A 415 -1.02 -6.25 -2.20
N CYS A 416 -0.35 -7.37 -2.48
CA CYS A 416 0.77 -7.44 -3.41
C CYS A 416 0.73 -8.74 -4.19
N THR A 417 1.45 -8.80 -5.31
CA THR A 417 1.66 -10.07 -5.99
C THR A 417 2.54 -10.95 -5.09
N THR A 418 2.12 -12.18 -4.84
CA THR A 418 2.91 -13.16 -4.08
C THR A 418 3.44 -14.23 -5.03
N LEU A 419 4.74 -14.50 -4.93
CA LEU A 419 5.45 -15.54 -5.66
C LEU A 419 5.98 -16.58 -4.67
N LEU A 420 5.39 -17.76 -4.71
CA LEU A 420 5.86 -18.96 -4.02
C LEU A 420 6.79 -19.74 -4.95
N SER A 421 8.08 -19.78 -4.62
CA SER A 421 9.05 -20.56 -5.39
C SER A 421 9.28 -21.96 -4.83
N GLY A 422 9.43 -22.97 -5.70
CA GLY A 422 9.65 -24.37 -5.32
C GLY A 422 9.91 -25.30 -6.50
N ALA A 423 9.62 -26.60 -6.33
CA ALA A 423 9.61 -27.54 -7.47
C ALA A 423 8.48 -27.25 -8.47
N THR A 424 7.45 -26.54 -8.00
CA THR A 424 6.40 -25.94 -8.81
C THR A 424 6.19 -24.54 -8.23
N ASP A 425 6.23 -23.53 -9.08
CA ASP A 425 6.10 -22.14 -8.67
C ASP A 425 4.63 -21.70 -8.77
N TYR A 426 4.20 -20.81 -7.88
CA TYR A 426 2.86 -20.22 -7.90
C TYR A 426 2.96 -18.69 -7.83
N VAL A 427 2.22 -18.01 -8.71
CA VAL A 427 2.15 -16.54 -8.75
C VAL A 427 0.70 -16.11 -8.59
N SER A 428 0.38 -15.24 -7.64
CA SER A 428 -0.96 -14.68 -7.47
C SER A 428 -0.95 -13.21 -7.12
N ASP A 429 -1.94 -12.45 -7.60
CA ASP A 429 -2.25 -11.09 -7.16
C ASP A 429 -3.44 -11.04 -6.18
N GLY A 430 -3.89 -12.20 -5.69
CA GLY A 430 -5.03 -12.37 -4.80
C GLY A 430 -6.36 -12.65 -5.51
N ALA A 431 -6.47 -12.31 -6.80
CA ALA A 431 -7.64 -12.62 -7.64
C ALA A 431 -7.32 -13.71 -8.66
N ARG A 432 -6.20 -13.57 -9.36
CA ARG A 432 -5.66 -14.48 -10.36
C ARG A 432 -4.56 -15.32 -9.74
N CYS A 433 -4.44 -16.59 -10.13
CA CYS A 433 -3.29 -17.40 -9.76
C CYS A 433 -2.88 -18.33 -10.90
N VAL A 434 -1.58 -18.46 -11.10
CA VAL A 434 -0.97 -19.38 -12.06
C VAL A 434 0.00 -20.31 -11.35
N ARG A 435 0.03 -21.54 -11.85
CA ARG A 435 1.00 -22.57 -11.51
C ARG A 435 2.01 -22.70 -12.66
N VAL A 436 3.29 -22.75 -12.35
CA VAL A 436 4.38 -22.95 -13.31
C VAL A 436 5.14 -24.23 -12.97
N SER A 437 5.21 -25.16 -13.92
CA SER A 437 5.87 -26.46 -13.76
C SER A 437 7.15 -26.59 -14.59
N ASN A 438 7.78 -25.46 -14.90
CA ASN A 438 9.13 -25.38 -15.45
C ASN A 438 10.20 -25.48 -14.35
N GLY A 439 11.43 -25.78 -14.73
CA GLY A 439 12.61 -25.81 -13.86
C GLY A 439 13.30 -27.18 -13.77
N VAL A 440 14.44 -27.19 -13.08
CA VAL A 440 15.31 -28.38 -12.91
C VAL A 440 15.87 -28.45 -11.50
N GLU A 441 16.08 -29.66 -10.99
CA GLU A 441 16.54 -29.90 -9.61
C GLU A 441 17.89 -29.25 -9.31
N VAL A 442 18.80 -29.20 -10.29
CA VAL A 442 20.14 -28.59 -10.12
C VAL A 442 20.08 -27.11 -9.75
N LEU A 443 18.99 -26.39 -10.09
CA LEU A 443 18.79 -24.99 -9.71
C LEU A 443 18.71 -24.81 -8.18
N GLY A 444 18.18 -25.82 -7.46
CA GLY A 444 18.17 -25.85 -5.99
C GLY A 444 19.54 -26.09 -5.36
N ARG A 445 20.54 -26.52 -6.16
CA ARG A 445 21.92 -26.75 -5.72
C ARG A 445 22.85 -25.57 -5.98
N VAL A 446 22.31 -24.47 -6.52
CA VAL A 446 23.03 -23.22 -6.78
C VAL A 446 22.68 -22.21 -5.71
N THR A 447 23.68 -21.79 -4.93
CA THR A 447 23.52 -20.71 -3.95
C THR A 447 23.02 -19.44 -4.64
N GLY A 448 21.94 -18.86 -4.11
CA GLY A 448 21.38 -17.62 -4.62
C GLY A 448 20.42 -17.76 -5.81
N SER A 449 20.01 -18.98 -6.19
CA SER A 449 18.97 -19.17 -7.21
C SER A 449 17.67 -18.41 -6.91
N GLY A 450 17.24 -18.42 -5.64
CA GLY A 450 16.12 -17.59 -5.18
C GLY A 450 16.35 -16.08 -5.37
N CYS A 451 17.55 -15.59 -5.05
CA CYS A 451 17.88 -14.17 -5.19
C CYS A 451 18.01 -13.76 -6.67
N MET A 452 18.54 -14.64 -7.52
CA MET A 452 18.57 -14.46 -8.98
C MET A 452 17.15 -14.37 -9.56
N LEU A 453 16.23 -15.21 -9.09
CA LEU A 453 14.81 -15.08 -9.42
C LEU A 453 14.25 -13.71 -9.01
N GLY A 454 14.56 -13.25 -7.80
CA GLY A 454 14.18 -11.91 -7.33
C GLY A 454 14.66 -10.79 -8.26
N SER A 455 15.91 -10.88 -8.74
CA SER A 455 16.48 -9.93 -9.70
C SER A 455 15.73 -9.93 -11.04
N LEU A 456 15.41 -11.12 -11.58
CA LEU A 456 14.64 -11.25 -12.82
C LEU A 456 13.21 -10.71 -12.66
N VAL A 457 12.53 -11.05 -11.58
CA VAL A 457 11.19 -10.54 -11.25
C VAL A 457 11.21 -9.01 -11.19
N ALA A 458 12.21 -8.40 -10.54
CA ALA A 458 12.35 -6.95 -10.48
C ALA A 458 12.56 -6.33 -11.87
N THR A 459 13.41 -6.93 -12.71
CA THR A 459 13.64 -6.52 -14.10
C THR A 459 12.34 -6.48 -14.91
N TYR A 460 11.56 -7.56 -14.89
CA TYR A 460 10.34 -7.66 -15.70
C TYR A 460 9.17 -6.88 -15.10
N CYS A 461 9.10 -6.69 -13.78
CA CYS A 461 8.15 -5.76 -13.17
C CYS A 461 8.42 -4.31 -13.59
N ALA A 462 9.68 -3.91 -13.74
CA ALA A 462 10.02 -2.57 -14.24
C ALA A 462 9.51 -2.36 -15.68
N ALA A 463 9.64 -3.36 -16.55
CA ALA A 463 9.07 -3.30 -17.90
C ALA A 463 7.54 -3.30 -17.90
N ALA A 464 6.89 -4.13 -17.08
CA ALA A 464 5.43 -4.14 -16.95
C ALA A 464 4.88 -2.78 -16.47
N ALA A 465 5.57 -2.12 -15.54
CA ALA A 465 5.21 -0.77 -15.10
C ALA A 465 5.40 0.27 -16.22
N HIS A 466 6.51 0.19 -16.96
CA HIS A 466 6.77 1.07 -18.09
C HIS A 466 5.71 0.94 -19.19
N ILE A 467 5.32 -0.30 -19.53
CA ILE A 467 4.24 -0.59 -20.47
C ILE A 467 2.94 0.10 -20.06
N ALA A 468 2.56 0.01 -18.78
CA ALA A 468 1.35 0.63 -18.29
C ALA A 468 1.38 2.16 -18.36
N ASP A 469 2.54 2.77 -18.16
CA ASP A 469 2.71 4.22 -18.33
C ASP A 469 2.61 4.63 -19.81
N LEU A 470 3.14 3.81 -20.74
CA LEU A 470 2.97 4.02 -22.18
C LEU A 470 1.50 3.88 -22.61
N ASP A 471 0.82 2.82 -22.15
CA ASP A 471 -0.59 2.58 -22.47
C ASP A 471 -1.49 3.70 -21.92
N ALA A 472 -1.20 4.21 -20.71
CA ALA A 472 -1.90 5.35 -20.14
C ALA A 472 -1.65 6.65 -20.92
N ALA A 473 -0.43 6.87 -21.40
CA ALA A 473 -0.10 8.02 -22.24
C ALA A 473 -0.78 7.93 -23.62
N ALA A 474 -0.81 6.75 -24.23
CA ALA A 474 -1.48 6.50 -25.50
C ALA A 474 -3.00 6.70 -25.40
N ALA A 475 -3.62 6.21 -24.33
CA ALA A 475 -5.04 6.43 -24.06
C ALA A 475 -5.35 7.93 -23.90
N HIS A 476 -4.47 8.69 -23.23
CA HIS A 476 -4.64 10.13 -23.11
C HIS A 476 -4.60 10.86 -24.46
N ILE A 477 -3.66 10.49 -25.35
CA ILE A 477 -3.57 11.07 -26.70
C ILE A 477 -4.84 10.74 -27.49
N ALA A 478 -5.31 9.49 -27.44
CA ALA A 478 -6.54 9.08 -28.11
C ALA A 478 -7.79 9.83 -27.60
N ASP A 479 -7.87 10.11 -26.29
CA ASP A 479 -8.94 10.91 -25.71
C ASP A 479 -8.88 12.38 -26.16
N LEU A 480 -7.67 12.95 -26.31
CA LEU A 480 -7.48 14.30 -26.83
C LEU A 480 -7.84 14.39 -28.31
N ASP A 481 -7.47 13.40 -29.12
CA ASP A 481 -7.84 13.33 -30.54
C ASP A 481 -9.34 13.13 -30.73
N GLY A 482 -9.98 12.31 -29.87
CA GLY A 482 -11.43 12.12 -29.84
C GLY A 482 -12.19 13.36 -29.36
N ALA A 483 -11.62 14.14 -28.44
CA ALA A 483 -12.17 15.43 -28.00
C ALA A 483 -11.99 16.52 -29.05
N ALA A 484 -10.84 16.57 -29.74
CA ALA A 484 -10.59 17.48 -30.86
C ALA A 484 -11.53 17.20 -32.03
N ALA A 485 -11.79 15.92 -32.36
CA ALA A 485 -12.76 15.53 -33.37
C ALA A 485 -14.23 15.89 -33.01
N LYS A 486 -14.54 16.08 -31.72
CA LYS A 486 -15.84 16.59 -31.24
C LYS A 486 -15.90 18.12 -31.18
N ALA A 487 -14.78 18.78 -30.88
CA ALA A 487 -14.68 20.24 -30.83
C ALA A 487 -14.82 20.88 -32.23
N ASP A 488 -14.52 20.15 -33.31
CA ASP A 488 -14.76 20.59 -34.69
C ASP A 488 -16.25 20.58 -35.11
N VAL A 489 -17.16 20.12 -34.23
CA VAL A 489 -18.61 20.07 -34.48
C VAL A 489 -19.40 21.06 -33.64
N ASP A 490 -18.92 21.42 -32.44
CA ASP A 490 -19.58 22.39 -31.56
C ASP A 490 -18.58 23.44 -31.05
N GLY A 491 -18.66 24.65 -31.62
CA GLY A 491 -17.86 25.79 -31.18
C GLY A 491 -18.26 26.25 -29.77
N ALA A 492 -17.53 25.79 -28.76
CA ALA A 492 -17.58 26.35 -27.41
C ALA A 492 -16.23 26.20 -26.70
N ASP A 493 -15.85 27.30 -26.04
CA ASP A 493 -14.67 27.47 -25.17
C ASP A 493 -14.61 26.37 -24.11
N THR A 494 -13.57 25.52 -24.13
CA THR A 494 -13.34 24.52 -23.08
C THR A 494 -11.97 24.72 -22.43
N ASP A 495 -12.04 25.10 -21.15
CA ASP A 495 -10.97 25.16 -20.17
C ASP A 495 -10.16 23.84 -20.13
N THR A 496 -8.91 23.90 -20.59
CA THR A 496 -7.98 22.77 -20.69
C THR A 496 -7.36 22.44 -19.32
N SER A 497 -8.12 21.78 -18.45
CA SER A 497 -7.58 21.19 -17.20
C SER A 497 -8.10 19.77 -16.94
N THR A 498 -8.23 18.95 -17.98
CA THR A 498 -8.52 17.51 -17.86
C THR A 498 -7.25 16.72 -17.52
N VAL A 499 -6.91 16.69 -16.23
CA VAL A 499 -5.95 15.72 -15.67
C VAL A 499 -6.51 14.31 -15.86
N VAL A 500 -5.93 13.51 -16.75
CA VAL A 500 -6.34 12.11 -16.96
C VAL A 500 -6.14 11.30 -15.68
N ARG A 501 -7.26 10.78 -15.18
CA ARG A 501 -7.40 9.96 -13.98
C ARG A 501 -6.97 8.52 -14.29
N GLY A 502 -5.69 8.21 -14.07
CA GLY A 502 -5.27 6.82 -13.85
C GLY A 502 -5.72 6.35 -12.45
N ASP A 503 -5.97 5.04 -12.29
CA ASP A 503 -6.30 4.43 -10.99
C ASP A 503 -5.28 4.86 -9.92
N THR A 504 -5.72 5.66 -8.94
CA THR A 504 -4.85 6.15 -7.85
C THR A 504 -4.82 5.21 -6.66
N SER A 505 -5.49 4.05 -6.76
CA SER A 505 -5.64 3.09 -5.67
C SER A 505 -4.47 2.12 -5.51
N THR A 506 -3.56 2.05 -6.49
CA THR A 506 -2.30 1.29 -6.42
C THR A 506 -1.09 2.22 -6.54
N VAL A 507 -0.01 1.95 -5.77
CA VAL A 507 1.20 2.79 -5.77
C VAL A 507 2.01 2.61 -7.05
N VAL A 508 2.01 1.40 -7.61
CA VAL A 508 2.73 1.02 -8.83
C VAL A 508 1.71 0.60 -9.89
N ARG A 509 1.90 1.09 -11.11
CA ARG A 509 1.08 0.74 -12.28
C ARG A 509 1.65 -0.49 -12.98
N GLY A 510 0.82 -1.16 -13.77
CA GLY A 510 1.20 -2.33 -14.55
C GLY A 510 0.91 -3.67 -13.87
N ASP A 511 0.94 -4.72 -14.67
CA ASP A 511 0.58 -6.06 -14.24
C ASP A 511 1.78 -6.76 -13.58
N MET A 512 1.86 -6.63 -12.25
CA MET A 512 2.94 -7.24 -11.47
C MET A 512 2.89 -8.78 -11.49
N LEU A 513 1.71 -9.39 -11.75
CA LEU A 513 1.60 -10.83 -11.93
C LEU A 513 2.30 -11.26 -13.22
N VAL A 514 2.12 -10.53 -14.33
CA VAL A 514 2.84 -10.79 -15.59
C VAL A 514 4.35 -10.57 -15.40
N GLY A 515 4.76 -9.50 -14.73
CA GLY A 515 6.17 -9.25 -14.44
C GLY A 515 6.82 -10.37 -13.63
N ALA A 516 6.14 -10.84 -12.58
CA ALA A 516 6.61 -11.95 -11.76
C ALA A 516 6.61 -13.29 -12.53
N LEU A 517 5.55 -13.59 -13.28
CA LEU A 517 5.46 -14.78 -14.13
C LEU A 517 6.59 -14.81 -15.17
N THR A 518 6.89 -13.67 -15.80
CA THR A 518 7.98 -13.57 -16.78
C THR A 518 9.32 -13.91 -16.15
N GLY A 519 9.62 -13.37 -14.96
CA GLY A 519 10.85 -13.69 -14.23
C GLY A 519 10.99 -15.17 -13.88
N VAL A 520 9.89 -15.82 -13.47
CA VAL A 520 9.84 -17.26 -13.20
C VAL A 520 10.10 -18.07 -14.48
N LEU A 521 9.38 -17.78 -15.56
CA LEU A 521 9.52 -18.50 -16.83
C LEU A 521 10.92 -18.38 -17.41
N VAL A 522 11.49 -17.16 -17.43
CA VAL A 522 12.84 -16.94 -17.96
C VAL A 522 13.88 -17.73 -17.17
N LEU A 523 13.82 -17.72 -15.83
CA LEU A 523 14.77 -18.47 -15.02
C LEU A 523 14.62 -19.97 -15.22
N SER A 524 13.39 -20.48 -15.13
CA SER A 524 13.10 -21.91 -15.11
C SER A 524 13.34 -22.57 -16.47
N ILE A 525 12.97 -21.90 -17.57
CA ILE A 525 13.22 -22.39 -18.94
C ILE A 525 14.71 -22.29 -19.29
N ALA A 526 15.38 -21.19 -18.96
CA ALA A 526 16.84 -21.10 -19.17
C ALA A 526 17.58 -22.18 -18.36
N ALA A 527 17.10 -22.51 -17.16
CA ALA A 527 17.66 -23.58 -16.34
C ALA A 527 17.46 -24.97 -16.97
N GLU A 528 16.30 -25.25 -17.58
CA GLU A 528 16.09 -26.48 -18.35
C GLU A 528 17.09 -26.60 -19.50
N ILE A 529 17.20 -25.56 -20.33
CA ILE A 529 18.12 -25.54 -21.48
C ILE A 529 19.57 -25.67 -21.02
N ALA A 530 19.97 -24.97 -19.96
CA ALA A 530 21.32 -25.05 -19.40
C ALA A 530 21.63 -26.45 -18.85
N ALA A 531 20.66 -27.15 -18.24
CA ALA A 531 20.89 -28.50 -17.71
C ALA A 531 21.09 -29.55 -18.82
N GLU A 532 20.55 -29.31 -20.02
CA GLU A 532 20.71 -30.19 -21.19
C GLU A 532 22.03 -29.97 -21.93
N ARG A 533 22.79 -28.92 -21.59
CA ARG A 533 24.05 -28.61 -22.25
C ARG A 533 25.13 -29.67 -21.98
N PRO A 534 25.88 -30.12 -23.01
CA PRO A 534 26.88 -31.17 -22.87
C PRO A 534 28.09 -30.76 -22.01
N ASP A 535 28.36 -29.45 -21.87
CA ASP A 535 29.41 -28.88 -21.03
C ASP A 535 29.00 -28.68 -19.56
N VAL A 536 27.75 -29.02 -19.20
CA VAL A 536 27.27 -28.97 -17.83
C VAL A 536 27.45 -30.33 -17.14
N HIS A 537 28.21 -30.32 -16.05
CA HIS A 537 28.65 -31.52 -15.32
C HIS A 537 28.34 -31.43 -13.82
N GLY A 538 27.75 -30.32 -13.38
CA GLY A 538 27.38 -30.09 -11.99
C GLY A 538 27.09 -28.60 -11.72
N PRO A 539 26.81 -28.23 -10.45
CA PRO A 539 26.39 -26.86 -10.11
C PRO A 539 27.39 -25.78 -10.51
N GLY A 540 28.69 -26.10 -10.52
CA GLY A 540 29.75 -25.15 -10.89
C GLY A 540 29.75 -24.75 -12.36
N THR A 541 29.55 -25.69 -13.28
CA THR A 541 29.45 -25.39 -14.73
C THR A 541 28.03 -25.03 -15.16
N PHE A 542 27.02 -25.43 -14.38
CA PHE A 542 25.64 -25.06 -14.60
C PHE A 542 25.38 -23.55 -14.42
N LEU A 543 25.97 -22.90 -13.40
CA LEU A 543 25.70 -21.47 -13.15
C LEU A 543 26.12 -20.54 -14.31
N PRO A 544 27.33 -20.65 -14.89
CA PRO A 544 27.69 -19.90 -16.09
C PRO A 544 26.79 -20.23 -17.29
N ALA A 545 26.48 -21.52 -17.50
CA ALA A 545 25.58 -21.95 -18.57
C ALA A 545 24.18 -21.34 -18.43
N LEU A 546 23.64 -21.28 -17.21
CA LEU A 546 22.38 -20.63 -16.91
C LEU A 546 22.40 -19.15 -17.32
N MET A 547 23.48 -18.42 -17.02
CA MET A 547 23.60 -17.01 -17.41
C MET A 547 23.63 -16.83 -18.93
N ASP A 548 24.35 -17.69 -19.64
CA ASP A 548 24.35 -17.70 -21.11
C ASP A 548 22.94 -17.92 -21.67
N GLU A 549 22.22 -18.91 -21.14
CA GLU A 549 20.88 -19.24 -21.63
C GLU A 549 19.88 -18.14 -21.31
N VAL A 550 19.93 -17.49 -20.13
CA VAL A 550 19.11 -16.30 -19.85
C VAL A 550 19.36 -15.19 -20.87
N ALA A 551 20.62 -14.97 -21.27
CA ALA A 551 20.97 -13.93 -22.24
C ALA A 551 20.51 -14.25 -23.68
N ARG A 552 20.50 -15.54 -24.05
CA ARG A 552 20.10 -15.99 -25.40
C ARG A 552 18.61 -16.22 -25.55
N LEU A 553 17.90 -16.50 -24.46
CA LEU A 553 16.51 -16.95 -24.49
C LEU A 553 15.61 -15.99 -25.26
N ALA A 554 14.95 -16.47 -26.31
CA ALA A 554 14.04 -15.68 -27.12
C ALA A 554 12.63 -15.63 -26.49
N PRO A 555 11.89 -14.51 -26.60
CA PRO A 555 10.52 -14.41 -26.08
C PRO A 555 9.57 -15.51 -26.63
N GLU A 556 9.64 -15.80 -27.93
CA GLU A 556 8.83 -16.85 -28.54
C GLU A 556 9.20 -18.26 -28.05
N GLU A 557 10.48 -18.47 -27.70
CA GLU A 557 10.92 -19.73 -27.11
C GLU A 557 10.36 -19.91 -25.68
N VAL A 558 10.27 -18.81 -24.92
CA VAL A 558 9.57 -18.81 -23.62
C VAL A 558 8.12 -19.22 -23.80
N ARG A 559 7.40 -18.60 -24.73
CA ARG A 559 6.00 -18.95 -25.04
C ARG A 559 5.84 -20.43 -25.39
N ALA A 560 6.73 -20.96 -26.22
CA ALA A 560 6.66 -22.35 -26.69
C ALA A 560 6.98 -23.39 -25.59
N ARG A 561 7.89 -23.05 -24.65
CA ARG A 561 8.33 -23.96 -23.58
C ARG A 561 7.58 -23.77 -22.25
N ALA A 562 6.76 -22.72 -22.13
CA ALA A 562 6.03 -22.39 -20.91
C ALA A 562 5.01 -23.48 -20.53
N ARG A 563 5.14 -24.00 -19.31
CA ARG A 563 4.19 -24.94 -18.68
C ARG A 563 3.44 -24.20 -17.58
N VAL A 564 2.42 -23.43 -18.00
CA VAL A 564 1.62 -22.55 -17.15
C VAL A 564 0.17 -23.00 -17.13
N GLU A 565 -0.43 -23.08 -15.95
CA GLU A 565 -1.83 -23.39 -15.75
C GLU A 565 -2.50 -22.34 -14.84
N ALA A 566 -3.72 -21.92 -15.18
CA ALA A 566 -4.55 -21.14 -14.29
C ALA A 566 -5.11 -22.06 -13.18
N VAL A 567 -4.92 -21.69 -11.91
CA VAL A 567 -5.28 -22.53 -10.74
C VAL A 567 -5.99 -21.75 -9.66
#